data_AF-A0A1G7ZEB8-F1
#
_entry.id   AF-A0A1G7ZEB8-F1
#
_cell.length_a   1.000
_cell.length_b   1.000
_cell.length_c   1.000
_cell.angle_alpha   90.00
_cell.angle_beta   90.00
_cell.angle_gamma   90.00
#
_symmetry.space_group_name_H-M   'P 1'
#
loop_
_entity.id
_entity.type
_entity.pdbx_description
1 polymer ?
#
loop_
_entity_poly.entity_id
_entity_poly.type
_entity_poly.pdbx_seq_one_letter_code
_entity_poly.pdbx_strand_id
1 'polypeptide(L)' 'MRAMTTRLDPGASPTGITDKLVTDATTPVAPDTRGHYSQQVRDLPETAEWVTRITAMLNEGKRHALATL' A
#
# COMPACT_ATOMS: atom_id res chain seq x y z
N MET A 1 -20.21 -8.90 -9.69
CA MET A 1 -21.53 -8.37 -9.27
C MET A 1 -21.78 -7.14 -10.12
N ARG A 2 -22.84 -7.14 -10.95
CA ARG A 2 -23.14 -5.98 -11.81
C ARG A 2 -23.80 -4.88 -11.00
N ALA A 3 -23.34 -3.65 -11.21
CA ALA A 3 -23.92 -2.50 -10.57
C ALA A 3 -23.76 -1.25 -11.43
N MET A 4 -24.57 -0.24 -11.13
CA MET A 4 -24.53 1.01 -11.85
C MET A 4 -23.21 1.75 -11.55
N THR A 5 -22.61 2.27 -12.60
CA THR A 5 -21.41 3.11 -12.57
C THR A 5 -21.70 4.39 -13.37
N THR A 6 -20.79 5.35 -13.29
CA THR A 6 -20.92 6.56 -14.11
C THR A 6 -20.89 6.20 -15.60
N ARG A 7 -21.70 6.88 -16.44
CA ARG A 7 -21.64 6.70 -17.90
C ARG A 7 -20.31 7.15 -18.52
N LEU A 8 -19.50 7.86 -17.74
CA LEU A 8 -18.17 8.30 -18.15
C LEU A 8 -17.08 7.27 -17.85
N ASP A 9 -17.42 6.14 -17.21
CA ASP A 9 -16.47 5.06 -16.97
C ASP A 9 -16.15 4.38 -18.31
N PRO A 10 -14.95 4.59 -18.87
CA PRO A 10 -14.59 4.06 -20.18
C PRO A 10 -14.41 2.53 -20.15
N GLY A 11 -14.30 1.93 -18.94
CA GLY A 11 -14.20 0.48 -18.76
C GLY A 11 -15.56 -0.23 -18.65
N ALA A 12 -16.68 0.51 -18.60
CA ALA A 12 -18.01 -0.06 -18.46
C ALA A 12 -18.53 -0.63 -19.79
N SER A 13 -18.97 -1.90 -19.78
CA SER A 13 -19.65 -2.53 -20.91
C SER A 13 -20.80 -3.41 -20.42
N PRO A 14 -22.07 -3.02 -20.68
CA PRO A 14 -22.53 -1.82 -21.37
C PRO A 14 -22.33 -0.52 -20.56
N THR A 15 -22.36 0.65 -21.22
CA THR A 15 -22.13 1.96 -20.59
C THR A 15 -23.00 2.18 -19.36
N GLY A 16 -22.38 2.62 -18.26
CA GLY A 16 -23.08 2.85 -16.99
C GLY A 16 -23.35 1.59 -16.17
N ILE A 17 -22.95 0.41 -16.65
CA ILE A 17 -22.94 -0.85 -15.88
C ILE A 17 -21.53 -1.40 -15.83
N THR A 18 -21.02 -1.66 -14.64
CA THR A 18 -19.71 -2.32 -14.46
C THR A 18 -19.82 -3.47 -13.48
N ASP A 19 -18.89 -4.42 -13.60
CA ASP A 19 -18.70 -5.44 -12.58
C ASP A 19 -17.91 -4.86 -11.41
N LYS A 20 -18.43 -5.05 -10.21
CA LYS A 20 -17.73 -4.71 -8.97
C LYS A 20 -16.92 -5.91 -8.51
N LEU A 21 -15.63 -5.67 -8.29
CA LEU A 21 -14.70 -6.55 -7.60
C LEU A 21 -14.56 -6.04 -6.16
N VAL A 22 -14.73 -6.94 -5.19
CA VAL A 22 -14.38 -6.69 -3.79
C VAL A 22 -13.17 -7.56 -3.48
N THR A 23 -12.05 -6.90 -3.19
CA THR A 23 -10.85 -7.59 -2.72
C THR A 23 -10.82 -7.48 -1.21
N ASP A 24 -11.16 -8.58 -0.55
CA ASP A 24 -10.89 -8.72 0.89
C ASP A 24 -9.43 -9.14 1.08
N ALA A 25 -8.60 -8.17 1.46
CA ALA A 25 -7.18 -8.36 1.76
C ALA A 25 -6.91 -8.38 3.27
N THR A 26 -7.94 -8.65 4.09
CA THR A 26 -7.76 -8.80 5.52
C THR A 26 -7.10 -10.14 5.85
N THR A 27 -6.40 -10.20 6.97
CA THR A 27 -5.92 -11.48 7.51
C THR A 27 -7.13 -12.26 8.02
N PRO A 28 -7.40 -13.48 7.53
CA PRO A 28 -8.57 -14.23 7.94
C PRO A 28 -8.48 -14.61 9.42
N VAL A 29 -9.66 -14.69 10.04
CA VAL A 29 -9.86 -15.19 11.40
C VAL A 29 -10.41 -16.61 11.36
N ALA A 30 -10.19 -17.39 12.43
CA ALA A 30 -10.71 -18.75 12.53
C ALA A 30 -12.24 -18.77 12.28
N PRO A 31 -12.77 -19.75 11.53
CA PRO A 31 -12.13 -20.99 11.09
C PRO A 31 -11.41 -20.94 9.73
N ASP A 32 -11.31 -19.77 9.08
CA ASP A 32 -10.62 -19.67 7.80
C ASP A 32 -9.10 -19.72 7.98
N THR A 33 -8.49 -20.81 7.53
CA THR A 33 -7.05 -21.08 7.63
C THR A 33 -6.37 -21.15 6.26
N ARG A 34 -6.98 -20.57 5.22
CA ARG A 34 -6.44 -20.60 3.85
C ARG A 34 -5.22 -19.69 3.72
N GLY A 35 -4.04 -20.15 4.11
CA GLY A 35 -2.77 -19.43 3.91
C GLY A 35 -1.87 -19.43 5.14
N HIS A 36 -0.70 -18.80 5.02
CA HIS A 36 0.29 -18.68 6.08
C HIS A 36 0.38 -17.23 6.58
N TYR A 37 -0.56 -16.84 7.44
CA TYR A 37 -0.66 -15.46 7.96
C TYR A 37 0.18 -15.21 9.23
N SER A 38 0.96 -16.20 9.67
CA SER A 38 1.83 -16.09 10.84
C SER A 38 3.08 -15.25 10.61
N GLN A 39 3.38 -14.89 9.34
CA GLN A 39 4.58 -14.15 8.95
C GLN A 39 4.41 -12.62 9.07
N GLN A 40 3.68 -12.15 10.08
CA GLN A 40 3.65 -10.72 10.34
C GLN A 40 5.04 -10.26 10.77
N VAL A 41 5.62 -9.31 10.02
CA VAL A 41 6.88 -8.68 10.38
C VAL A 41 6.61 -7.67 11.47
N ARG A 42 7.38 -7.75 12.55
CA ARG A 42 7.46 -6.70 13.56
C ARG A 42 8.74 -5.93 13.34
N ASP A 43 8.68 -4.63 13.59
CA ASP A 43 9.89 -3.83 13.61
C ASP A 43 10.85 -4.39 14.65
N LEU A 44 12.12 -4.51 14.27
CA LEU A 44 13.19 -4.79 15.22
C LEU A 44 13.32 -3.59 16.19
N PRO A 45 13.74 -3.81 17.44
CA PRO A 45 13.88 -2.72 18.41
C PRO A 45 14.71 -1.53 17.89
N GLU A 46 15.71 -1.79 17.06
CA GLU A 46 16.62 -0.79 16.48
C GLU A 46 16.07 -0.06 15.24
N THR A 47 14.92 -0.45 14.70
CA THR A 47 14.37 0.13 13.45
C THR A 47 14.25 1.66 13.55
N ALA A 48 13.81 2.18 14.69
CA ALA A 48 13.65 3.64 14.89
C ALA A 48 14.99 4.39 14.83
N GLU A 49 16.07 3.79 15.35
CA GLU A 49 17.41 4.37 15.30
C GLU A 49 17.90 4.45 13.85
N TRP A 50 17.72 3.37 13.09
CA TRP A 50 18.12 3.31 11.69
C TRP A 50 17.33 4.28 10.81
N VAL A 51 16.02 4.39 11.02
CA VAL A 51 15.18 5.39 10.33
C VAL A 51 15.73 6.80 10.57
N THR A 52 16.09 7.11 11.82
CA THR A 52 16.65 8.41 12.18
C THR A 52 17.97 8.66 11.45
N ARG A 53 18.88 7.68 11.50
CA ARG A 53 20.21 7.78 10.90
C ARG A 53 20.15 7.96 9.38
N ILE A 54 19.36 7.15 8.69
CA ILE A 54 19.18 7.21 7.24
C ILE A 54 18.56 8.56 6.85
N THR A 55 17.55 9.02 7.59
CA THR A 55 16.92 10.33 7.34
C THR A 55 17.92 11.48 7.47
N ALA A 56 18.80 11.44 8.48
CA ALA A 56 19.85 12.44 8.65
C ALA A 56 20.83 12.44 7.46
N MET A 57 21.27 11.27 7.00
CA MET A 57 22.15 11.13 5.84
C MET A 57 21.50 11.67 4.56
N LEU A 58 20.23 11.37 4.32
CA LEU A 58 19.49 11.87 3.15
C LEU A 58 19.38 13.39 3.15
N ASN A 59 19.15 14.00 4.32
CA ASN A 59 19.07 15.46 4.44
C ASN A 59 20.44 16.12 4.29
N GLU A 60 21.51 15.48 4.76
CA GLU A 60 22.88 15.95 4.51
C GLU A 60 23.22 15.95 3.02
N GLY A 61 22.90 14.86 2.31
CA GLY A 61 23.07 14.79 0.86
C GLY A 61 22.30 15.89 0.11
N LYS A 62 21.06 16.17 0.52
CA LYS A 62 20.26 17.28 -0.05
C LYS A 62 20.88 18.65 0.20
N ARG A 63 21.40 18.91 1.41
CA ARG A 63 22.07 20.18 1.74
C ARG A 63 23.33 20.39 0.91
N HIS A 64 24.13 19.34 0.70
CA HIS A 64 25.32 19.40 -0.14
C HIS A 64 24.96 19.72 -1.61
N ALA A 65 23.91 19.10 -2.15
CA ALA A 65 23.44 19.37 -3.50
C ALA A 65 22.95 20.82 -3.69
N LEU A 66 22.28 21.39 -2.68
CA LEU A 66 21.81 22.78 -2.72
C LEU A 66 22.93 23.81 -2.47
N ALA A 67 24.00 23.44 -1.76
CA ALA A 67 25.15 24.32 -1.50
C ALA A 67 26.13 24.42 -2.69
N THR A 68 25.91 23.66 -3.76
CA THR A 68 26.73 23.65 -4.99
C THR A 68 26.09 24.44 -6.14
N LEU A 69 24.95 25.11 -5.87
CA LEU A 69 24.25 26.04 -6.78
C LEU A 69 24.43 27.49 -6.30
#